data_AF-M4C869-F1
#
_entry.id   AF-M4C869-F1
#
_cell.length_a   1.000
_cell.length_b   1.000
_cell.length_c   1.000
_cell.angle_alpha   90.00
_cell.angle_beta   90.00
_cell.angle_gamma   90.00
#
_symmetry.space_group_name_H-M   'P 1'
#
loop_
_entity.id
_entity.type
_entity.pdbx_description
1 polymer ?
#
loop_
_entity_poly.entity_id
_entity_poly.type
_entity_poly.pdbx_seq_one_letter_code
_entity_poly.pdbx_strand_id
1 'polypeptide(L)'
;MQLTLEFGGGLELLCDSEKIHKVNVDLPNGVEELTMKDLLSWVRTNVIKERPEMFIKGDTVRPGVLVLVNDCDWELSGQLETTIEDKDVIVFISTLHGG
;
A
#
# COMPACT_ATOMS: atom_id res chain seq x y z
N MET A 1 13.85 2.47 4.68
CA MET A 1 13.16 3.72 4.29
C MET A 1 11.96 3.95 5.17
N GLN A 2 11.70 5.19 5.54
CA GLN A 2 10.53 5.62 6.30
C GLN A 2 9.39 5.94 5.33
N LEU A 3 8.25 5.30 5.47
CA LEU A 3 7.06 5.56 4.64
C LEU A 3 5.86 5.89 5.51
N THR A 4 4.92 6.64 4.96
CA THR A 4 3.58 6.80 5.54
C THR A 4 2.58 6.02 4.69
N LEU A 5 1.87 5.08 5.29
CA LEU A 5 0.80 4.32 4.63
C LEU A 5 -0.54 4.75 5.21
N GLU A 6 -1.49 5.08 4.35
CA GLU A 6 -2.82 5.47 4.76
C GLU A 6 -3.87 4.49 4.21
N PHE A 7 -4.79 4.05 5.07
CA PHE A 7 -5.88 3.16 4.72
C PHE A 7 -7.22 3.85 4.97
N GLY A 8 -8.06 3.84 3.94
CA GLY A 8 -9.38 4.44 3.99
C GLY A 8 -10.44 3.61 3.25
N GLY A 9 -11.70 4.06 3.34
CA GLY A 9 -12.83 3.37 2.71
C GLY A 9 -13.14 2.01 3.35
N GLY A 10 -12.80 1.83 4.63
CA GLY A 10 -13.00 0.59 5.38
C GLY A 10 -11.77 -0.33 5.38
N LEU A 11 -10.71 0.00 4.65
CA LEU A 11 -9.47 -0.81 4.65
C LEU A 11 -8.70 -0.70 5.97
N GLU A 12 -8.89 0.38 6.74
CA GLU A 12 -8.30 0.53 8.07
C GLU A 12 -8.71 -0.60 9.03
N LEU A 13 -9.88 -1.21 8.82
CA LEU A 13 -10.37 -2.34 9.60
C LEU A 13 -9.47 -3.59 9.45
N LEU A 14 -8.66 -3.66 8.39
CA LEU A 14 -7.74 -4.76 8.15
C LEU A 14 -6.42 -4.62 8.91
N CYS A 15 -6.15 -3.44 9.47
CA CYS A 15 -4.91 -3.08 10.17
C CYS A 15 -5.22 -2.38 11.50
N ASP A 16 -5.88 -3.12 12.40
CA ASP A 16 -6.19 -2.70 13.78
C ASP A 16 -7.06 -1.43 13.89
N SER A 17 -7.82 -1.10 12.84
CA SER A 17 -8.60 0.15 12.73
C SER A 17 -7.74 1.43 12.77
N GLU A 18 -6.43 1.31 12.53
CA GLU A 18 -5.52 2.43 12.44
C GLU A 18 -5.43 2.90 10.99
N LYS A 19 -5.68 4.18 10.76
CA LYS A 19 -5.69 4.76 9.40
C LYS A 19 -4.30 5.04 8.87
N ILE A 20 -3.40 5.56 9.71
CA ILE A 20 -2.10 6.07 9.30
C ILE A 20 -1.02 5.23 9.97
N HIS A 21 -0.20 4.56 9.16
CA HIS A 21 0.90 3.72 9.62
C HIS A 21 2.22 4.34 9.18
N LYS A 22 3.04 4.76 10.14
CA LYS A 22 4.43 5.19 9.87
C LYS A 22 5.34 3.98 10.00
N VAL A 23 5.89 3.52 8.88
CA VAL A 23 6.63 2.26 8.81
C VAL A 23 8.07 2.46 8.38
N ASN A 24 8.94 1.58 8.87
CA ASN A 24 10.29 1.43 8.36
C ASN A 24 10.33 0.17 7.50
N VAL A 25 10.51 0.34 6.19
CA VAL A 25 10.68 -0.76 5.24
C VAL A 25 12.17 -0.96 5.00
N ASP A 26 12.69 -2.10 5.42
CA ASP A 26 14.07 -2.49 5.16
C ASP A 26 14.20 -3.08 3.76
N LEU A 27 15.08 -2.49 2.95
CA LEU A 27 15.46 -3.04 1.65
C LEU A 27 16.34 -4.28 1.87
N PRO A 28 16.04 -5.43 1.24
CA PRO A 28 16.94 -6.58 1.27
C PRO A 28 18.30 -6.21 0.70
N ASN A 29 19.38 -6.78 1.25
CA ASN A 29 20.74 -6.53 0.79
C ASN A 29 20.87 -6.80 -0.73
N GLY A 30 21.25 -5.77 -1.49
CA GLY A 30 21.46 -5.85 -2.94
C GLY A 30 20.27 -5.40 -3.80
N VAL A 31 19.14 -5.02 -3.19
CA VAL A 31 18.05 -4.33 -3.90
C VAL A 31 18.29 -2.82 -3.77
N GLU A 32 18.51 -2.16 -4.91
CA GLU A 32 18.76 -0.71 -4.96
C GLU A 32 17.46 0.12 -4.88
N GLU A 33 16.34 -0.45 -5.32
CA GLU A 33 15.06 0.26 -5.44
C GLU A 33 13.89 -0.59 -4.92
N LEU A 34 13.00 0.01 -4.11
CA LEU A 34 11.74 -0.61 -3.71
C LEU A 34 10.68 -0.28 -4.76
N THR A 35 10.02 -1.27 -5.35
CA THR A 35 8.87 -1.01 -6.23
C THR A 35 7.55 -1.04 -5.45
N MET A 36 6.49 -0.48 -6.02
CA MET A 36 5.13 -0.60 -5.47
C MET A 36 4.73 -2.08 -5.30
N LYS A 37 5.11 -2.96 -6.22
CA LYS A 37 4.87 -4.40 -6.09
C LYS A 37 5.52 -5.00 -4.84
N ASP A 38 6.76 -4.63 -4.56
CA ASP A 38 7.48 -5.06 -3.36
C ASP A 38 6.81 -4.50 -2.10
N LEU A 39 6.42 -3.22 -2.14
CA LEU A 39 5.71 -2.56 -1.06
C LEU A 39 4.38 -3.26 -0.76
N LEU A 40 3.58 -3.61 -1.78
CA LEU A 40 2.32 -4.33 -1.59
C LEU A 40 2.53 -5.68 -0.91
N SER A 41 3.55 -6.43 -1.32
CA SER A 41 3.93 -7.70 -0.68
C SER A 41 4.32 -7.50 0.79
N TRP A 42 5.09 -6.44 1.08
CA TRP A 42 5.50 -6.06 2.43
C TRP A 42 4.29 -5.65 3.30
N VAL A 43 3.40 -4.80 2.78
CA VAL A 43 2.19 -4.32 3.48
C VAL A 43 1.28 -5.49 3.85
N ARG A 44 1.04 -6.41 2.91
CA ARG A 44 0.25 -7.63 3.17
C ARG A 44 0.80 -8.46 4.33
N THR A 45 2.12 -8.52 4.47
CA THR A 45 2.78 -9.38 5.45
C THR A 45 2.93 -8.69 6.82
N ASN A 46 3.14 -7.37 6.83
CA ASN A 46 3.54 -6.65 8.03
C ASN A 46 2.42 -5.78 8.63
N VAL A 47 1.57 -5.18 7.78
CA VAL A 47 0.56 -4.20 8.20
C VAL A 47 -0.82 -4.84 8.28
N ILE A 48 -1.22 -5.60 7.25
CA ILE A 48 -2.54 -6.25 7.21
C ILE A 48 -2.58 -7.40 8.22
N LYS A 49 -3.53 -7.34 9.16
CA LYS A 49 -3.74 -8.32 10.23
C LYS A 49 -4.92 -9.25 9.95
N GLU A 50 -5.94 -8.75 9.28
CA GLU A 50 -7.16 -9.49 8.99
C GLU A 50 -7.44 -9.58 7.48
N ARG A 51 -7.83 -10.78 7.04
CA ARG A 51 -8.36 -11.05 5.69
C ARG A 51 -7.54 -10.36 4.56
N PRO A 52 -6.25 -10.71 4.39
CA PRO A 52 -5.37 -10.08 3.39
C PRO A 52 -5.89 -10.17 1.95
N GLU A 53 -6.73 -11.15 1.65
CA GLU A 53 -7.44 -11.30 0.37
C GLU A 53 -8.48 -10.20 0.09
N MET A 54 -8.88 -9.42 1.10
CA MET A 54 -9.71 -8.23 0.92
C MET A 54 -8.88 -7.01 0.48
N PHE A 55 -7.56 -7.02 0.74
CA PHE A 55 -6.64 -5.98 0.31
C PHE A 55 -5.93 -6.30 -1.02
N ILE A 56 -5.38 -7.51 -1.17
CA ILE A 56 -4.62 -7.95 -2.36
C ILE A 56 -5.31 -9.08 -3.11
N LYS A 57 -5.21 -9.06 -4.44
CA LYS A 57 -5.57 -10.17 -5.33
C LYS A 57 -4.43 -10.41 -6.34
N GLY A 58 -3.77 -11.55 -6.22
CA GLY A 58 -2.59 -11.85 -7.03
C GLY A 58 -1.39 -11.06 -6.52
N ASP A 59 -0.80 -10.24 -7.39
CA ASP A 59 0.35 -9.36 -7.10
C ASP A 59 -0.02 -7.87 -7.01
N THR A 60 -1.31 -7.55 -7.07
CA THR A 60 -1.82 -6.17 -7.02
C THR A 60 -2.96 -6.01 -6.02
N VAL A 61 -3.37 -4.76 -5.78
CA VAL A 61 -4.52 -4.45 -4.92
C VAL A 61 -5.81 -5.04 -5.52
N ARG A 62 -6.76 -5.37 -4.65
CA ARG A 62 -8.06 -5.88 -5.06
C ARG A 62 -8.77 -4.83 -5.95
N PRO A 63 -9.46 -5.24 -7.04
CA PRO A 63 -10.27 -4.31 -7.83
C PRO A 63 -11.22 -3.52 -6.94
N GLY A 64 -11.33 -2.21 -7.20
CA GLY A 64 -12.07 -1.26 -6.36
C GLY A 64 -11.29 -0.74 -5.15
N VAL A 65 -9.96 -0.87 -5.16
CA VAL A 65 -9.04 -0.10 -4.31
C VAL A 65 -8.32 0.92 -5.18
N LEU A 66 -8.44 2.19 -4.83
CA LEU A 66 -7.66 3.30 -5.39
C LEU A 66 -6.33 3.38 -4.65
N VAL A 67 -5.24 3.61 -5.38
CA VAL A 67 -3.89 3.79 -4.82
C VAL A 67 -3.35 5.14 -5.25
N LEU A 68 -2.90 5.93 -4.28
CA LEU A 68 -2.23 7.21 -4.51
C LEU A 68 -0.80 7.14 -3.98
N VAL A 69 0.13 7.74 -4.70
CA VAL A 69 1.52 7.97 -4.26
C VAL A 69 1.72 9.49 -4.24
N ASN A 70 1.94 10.05 -3.05
CA ASN A 70 2.05 11.50 -2.83
C ASN A 70 0.90 12.30 -3.48
N ASP A 71 -0.34 11.89 -3.18
CA ASP A 71 -1.59 12.44 -3.73
C ASP A 71 -1.76 12.31 -5.26
N CYS A 72 -0.84 11.63 -5.94
CA CYS A 72 -0.91 11.35 -7.37
C CYS A 72 -1.49 9.94 -7.61
N ASP A 73 -2.41 9.83 -8.56
CA ASP A 73 -2.95 8.53 -8.97
C ASP A 73 -1.81 7.67 -9.55
N TRP A 74 -1.64 6.46 -9.00
CA TRP A 74 -0.58 5.54 -9.41
C TRP A 74 -0.72 5.09 -10.88
N GLU A 75 -1.90 5.25 -11.49
CA GLU A 75 -2.12 4.96 -12.92
C GLU A 75 -1.25 5.87 -13.80
N LEU A 76 -0.83 7.03 -13.29
CA LEU A 76 0.08 7.96 -13.96
C LEU A 76 1.56 7.70 -13.67
N SER A 77 1.87 6.85 -12.68
CA SER A 77 3.23 6.66 -12.14
C SER A 77 3.83 5.29 -12.43
N GLY A 78 3.20 4.47 -13.26
CA GLY A 78 3.69 3.13 -13.61
C GLY A 78 3.14 2.00 -12.73
N GLN A 79 2.19 2.30 -11.84
CA GLN A 79 1.47 1.34 -11.00
C GLN A 79 2.43 0.45 -10.18
N LEU A 80 2.49 -0.85 -10.48
CA LEU A 80 3.33 -1.84 -9.78
C LEU A 80 4.83 -1.57 -9.91
N GLU A 81 5.25 -0.95 -11.02
CA GLU A 81 6.65 -0.65 -11.32
C GLU A 81 7.08 0.73 -10.78
N THR A 82 6.18 1.46 -10.10
CA THR A 82 6.52 2.75 -9.47
C THR A 82 7.62 2.52 -8.43
N THR A 83 8.76 3.19 -8.58
CA THR A 83 9.81 3.21 -7.55
C THR A 83 9.33 4.05 -6.37
N ILE A 84 9.48 3.52 -5.16
CA ILE A 84 9.09 4.15 -3.90
C ILE A 84 10.32 4.79 -3.27
N GLU A 85 10.17 6.03 -2.82
CA GLU A 85 11.23 6.82 -2.22
C GLU A 85 11.05 7.00 -0.70
N ASP A 86 12.14 7.35 -0.01
CA ASP A 86 12.08 7.66 1.41
C ASP A 86 11.15 8.85 1.67
N LYS A 87 10.24 8.68 2.63
CA LYS A 87 9.20 9.62 3.06
C LYS A 87 7.98 9.73 2.15
N ASP A 88 7.85 8.86 1.15
CA ASP A 88 6.62 8.79 0.38
C ASP A 88 5.40 8.51 1.26
N VAL A 89 4.28 9.09 0.82
CA VAL A 89 2.94 8.84 1.36
C VAL A 89 2.18 7.98 0.36
N ILE A 90 1.77 6.79 0.78
CA ILE A 90 1.01 5.86 -0.05
C ILE A 90 -0.37 5.69 0.57
N VAL A 91 -1.41 6.01 -0.19
CA VAL A 91 -2.80 5.97 0.27
C VAL A 91 -3.55 4.86 -0.46
N PHE A 92 -4.23 3.99 0.29
CA PHE A 92 -5.11 2.95 -0.20
C PHE A 92 -6.55 3.25 0.21
N ILE A 93 -7.44 3.42 -0.76
CA ILE A 93 -8.85 3.74 -0.50
C ILE A 93 -9.73 2.69 -1.17
N SER A 94 -10.49 1.94 -0.38
CA SER A 94 -11.55 1.10 -0.94
C SER A 94 -12.71 1.97 -1.44
N THR A 95 -13.05 1.83 -2.72
CA THR A 95 -14.18 2.52 -3.38
C THR A 95 -15.43 1.64 -3.49
N LEU A 96 -15.33 0.35 -3.14
CA LEU A 96 -16.41 -0.64 -3.25
C LEU A 96 -17.39 -0.62 -2.05
N HIS A 97 -16.99 -0.12 -0.89
CA HIS A 97 -17.80 -0.18 0.33
C HIS A 97 -18.70 1.05 0.54
N GLY A 98 -18.96 1.83 -0.52
CA GLY A 98 -19.91 2.94 -0.51
C GLY A 98 -21.33 2.46 -0.85
N GLY A 99 -22.04 1.93 0.16
CA GLY A 99 -23.46 1.57 0.08
C GLY A 99 -24.09 1.54 1.47
#